data_AF-A0A1X7U1Z5-F1
#
_entry.id   AF-A0A1X7U1Z5-F1
#
_cell.length_a   1.000
_cell.length_b   1.000
_cell.length_c   1.000
_cell.angle_alpha   90.00
_cell.angle_beta   90.00
_cell.angle_gamma   90.00
#
_symmetry.space_group_name_H-M   'P 1'
#
loop_
_entity.id
_entity.type
_entity.pdbx_description
1 polymer ?
#
loop_
_entity_poly.entity_id
_entity_poly.type
_entity_poly.pdbx_seq_one_letter_code
_entity_poly.pdbx_strand_id
1 'polypeptide(L)'
;MYHGASYNVSVTLDNVNIINSNYGISHYFTESLFSLHITNLSVGGLSSLFFSKWLQFKNCNINGVKLQSTIVIEDSQIHNNLNGIIFALFQDYFQLDNHHIVITVKSCSIRDNDYGLSINGGFSTSAHISVIDTELVGNKGNEIVGCLSIIFNNITVTNSQSTGLVVIASVVTVENRVVFKNNTGVVGGGVAINGSSVVALSPSANLEFIDNHATYKGGGIYFVKEIQSQFDFISVLHQIATPLKWYSAFVFKGNTAGVAGNDIYGFNSIFEYFSASALANLSTSSDASAFALCDPDSDETTPIWYDNEQQRVFPGQPLKYNVALFGRTFDTNSYSLTDGRITIEINGTIVIDKYINNCSLIKFTTKYINHYGKHNITLIVTTDTSYSTKLSIPFILNECPIGFSVNSSGVCDCSVSRENVTCDINTLDITHNGLLWIGTYHTSTPFNDNETNPNACIINEDCLLYCSPNPVTFQFNHTDTQCVDNRGHRMCGSCTEGHSLLMGSNKCGQCHNNYMMIAWIALFAVMGVLLVVLLIALNLTVSVGTFNGLLFYANMSILF
;
A
#
# COMPACT_ATOMS: atom_id res chain seq x y z
N MET A 1 -36.85 -32.59 11.72
CA MET A 1 -37.03 -34.06 11.76
C MET A 1 -35.66 -34.72 11.63
N TYR A 2 -35.39 -35.74 12.45
CA TYR A 2 -34.19 -36.57 12.36
C TYR A 2 -34.59 -37.95 11.86
N HIS A 3 -34.05 -38.36 10.71
CA HIS A 3 -34.28 -39.67 10.13
C HIS A 3 -32.99 -40.49 10.23
N GLY A 4 -32.98 -41.51 11.10
CA GLY A 4 -31.93 -42.54 11.12
C GLY A 4 -32.11 -43.55 9.99
N ALA A 5 -31.31 -44.63 9.94
CA ALA A 5 -31.31 -45.62 8.86
C ALA A 5 -32.72 -46.12 8.48
N SER A 6 -33.27 -45.56 7.39
CA SER A 6 -34.62 -45.79 6.90
C SER A 6 -34.59 -46.11 5.42
N TYR A 7 -35.33 -47.14 4.98
CA TYR A 7 -35.25 -47.62 3.60
C TYR A 7 -35.85 -46.66 2.56
N ASN A 8 -36.87 -45.85 2.90
CA ASN A 8 -37.42 -44.81 2.02
C ASN A 8 -38.33 -43.83 2.80
N VAL A 9 -37.93 -42.56 2.92
CA VAL A 9 -38.70 -41.49 3.59
C VAL A 9 -39.28 -40.54 2.55
N SER A 10 -40.60 -40.51 2.39
CA SER A 10 -41.27 -39.52 1.54
C SER A 10 -41.95 -38.46 2.40
N VAL A 11 -41.63 -37.19 2.16
CA VAL A 11 -42.23 -36.04 2.86
C VAL A 11 -42.73 -35.05 1.81
N THR A 12 -43.99 -34.64 1.94
CA THR A 12 -44.59 -33.59 1.13
C THR A 12 -45.06 -32.47 2.05
N LEU A 13 -44.58 -31.25 1.79
CA LEU A 13 -45.06 -30.02 2.42
C LEU A 13 -45.66 -29.16 1.31
N ASP A 14 -46.96 -28.93 1.37
CA ASP A 14 -47.65 -28.11 0.38
C ASP A 14 -48.49 -27.05 1.09
N ASN A 15 -48.39 -25.82 0.59
CA ASN A 15 -49.19 -24.68 1.03
C ASN A 15 -49.04 -24.37 2.53
N VAL A 16 -47.80 -24.42 3.01
CA VAL A 16 -47.44 -24.21 4.41
C VAL A 16 -46.96 -22.78 4.62
N ASN A 17 -47.36 -22.14 5.72
CA ASN A 17 -46.88 -20.81 6.11
C ASN A 17 -46.26 -20.87 7.51
N ILE A 18 -44.98 -20.52 7.62
CA ILE A 18 -44.19 -20.55 8.86
C ILE A 18 -43.69 -19.14 9.14
N ILE A 19 -44.29 -18.49 10.14
CA ILE A 19 -43.94 -17.14 10.55
C ILE A 19 -43.49 -17.18 12.01
N ASN A 20 -42.38 -16.50 12.34
CA ASN A 20 -41.88 -16.35 13.70
C ASN A 20 -41.60 -17.68 14.44
N SER A 21 -41.21 -18.72 13.73
CA SER A 21 -40.64 -19.91 14.35
C SER A 21 -39.15 -19.71 14.63
N ASN A 22 -38.67 -20.18 15.77
CA ASN A 22 -37.25 -20.18 16.11
C ASN A 22 -36.46 -21.29 15.38
N TYR A 23 -37.15 -22.25 14.74
CA TYR A 23 -36.52 -23.49 14.26
C TYR A 23 -36.85 -23.86 12.80
N GLY A 24 -37.64 -23.05 12.07
CA GLY A 24 -37.94 -23.23 10.65
C GLY A 24 -38.33 -24.67 10.25
N ILE A 25 -37.88 -25.12 9.08
CA ILE A 25 -37.95 -26.53 8.65
C ILE A 25 -36.52 -27.06 8.60
N SER A 26 -36.23 -28.01 9.47
CA SER A 26 -34.92 -28.68 9.50
C SER A 26 -35.08 -30.18 9.28
N HIS A 27 -34.47 -30.74 8.25
CA HIS A 27 -34.41 -32.19 8.02
C HIS A 27 -32.96 -32.69 8.06
N TYR A 28 -32.74 -33.71 8.88
CA TYR A 28 -31.48 -34.42 9.02
C TYR A 28 -31.69 -35.86 8.54
N PHE A 29 -31.00 -36.24 7.48
CA PHE A 29 -31.04 -37.58 6.90
C PHE A 29 -29.72 -38.30 7.17
N THR A 30 -29.78 -39.43 7.86
CA THR A 30 -28.63 -40.32 8.10
C THR A 30 -28.92 -41.66 7.46
N GLU A 31 -28.05 -42.09 6.54
CA GLU A 31 -28.12 -43.41 5.88
C GLU A 31 -29.51 -43.78 5.30
N SER A 32 -30.25 -42.80 4.77
CA SER A 32 -31.62 -42.99 4.31
C SER A 32 -31.79 -42.58 2.84
N LEU A 33 -32.69 -43.28 2.15
CA LEU A 33 -33.29 -42.77 0.90
C LEU A 33 -34.45 -41.87 1.25
N PHE A 34 -34.55 -40.74 0.57
CA PHE A 34 -35.62 -39.80 0.82
C PHE A 34 -36.12 -39.13 -0.46
N SER A 35 -37.39 -38.76 -0.45
CA SER A 35 -38.05 -37.91 -1.42
C SER A 35 -38.74 -36.80 -0.66
N LEU A 36 -38.20 -35.59 -0.71
CA LEU A 36 -38.78 -34.41 -0.09
C LEU A 36 -39.32 -33.48 -1.18
N HIS A 37 -40.60 -33.14 -1.08
CA HIS A 37 -41.27 -32.22 -1.99
C HIS A 37 -41.87 -31.06 -1.20
N ILE A 38 -41.45 -29.84 -1.51
CA ILE A 38 -41.91 -28.61 -0.86
C ILE A 38 -42.47 -27.70 -1.93
N THR A 39 -43.75 -27.34 -1.83
CA THR A 39 -44.44 -26.44 -2.77
C THR A 39 -45.23 -25.38 -2.04
N ASN A 40 -45.33 -24.19 -2.63
CA ASN A 40 -46.15 -23.09 -2.11
C ASN A 40 -45.84 -22.76 -0.64
N LEU A 41 -44.57 -22.87 -0.24
CA LEU A 41 -44.15 -22.63 1.13
C LEU A 41 -43.85 -21.13 1.31
N SER A 42 -44.31 -20.55 2.42
CA SER A 42 -43.89 -19.23 2.88
C SER A 42 -43.17 -19.36 4.22
N VAL A 43 -41.91 -18.92 4.31
CA VAL A 43 -41.11 -18.93 5.54
C VAL A 43 -40.57 -17.54 5.82
N GLY A 44 -40.85 -17.01 7.01
CA GLY A 44 -40.22 -15.77 7.46
C GLY A 44 -40.07 -15.60 8.96
N GLY A 45 -39.17 -14.68 9.35
CA GLY A 45 -38.79 -14.41 10.73
C GLY A 45 -37.48 -15.11 11.12
N LEU A 46 -37.35 -15.69 12.31
CA LEU A 46 -36.11 -16.37 12.71
C LEU A 46 -36.02 -17.83 12.17
N SER A 47 -36.66 -18.13 11.05
CA SER A 47 -36.87 -19.50 10.54
C SER A 47 -36.00 -19.84 9.34
N SER A 48 -35.35 -21.00 9.30
CA SER A 48 -34.55 -21.41 8.12
C SER A 48 -35.04 -22.70 7.49
N LEU A 49 -34.79 -22.86 6.19
CA LEU A 49 -34.84 -24.16 5.53
C LEU A 49 -33.46 -24.82 5.62
N PHE A 50 -33.32 -25.82 6.48
CA PHE A 50 -32.05 -26.51 6.71
C PHE A 50 -32.15 -27.98 6.35
N PHE A 51 -31.30 -28.40 5.41
CA PHE A 51 -31.21 -29.79 4.98
C PHE A 51 -29.80 -30.29 5.19
N SER A 52 -29.66 -31.34 6.01
CA SER A 52 -28.39 -32.01 6.20
C SER A 52 -28.49 -33.49 5.88
N LYS A 53 -27.51 -33.99 5.14
CA LYS A 53 -27.32 -35.43 4.93
C LYS A 53 -25.97 -35.85 5.47
N TRP A 54 -25.97 -36.92 6.26
CA TRP A 54 -24.77 -37.58 6.76
C TRP A 54 -24.68 -38.99 6.15
N LEU A 55 -23.59 -39.25 5.43
CA LEU A 55 -23.28 -40.55 4.83
C LEU A 55 -22.16 -41.23 5.64
N GLN A 56 -22.52 -42.20 6.49
CA GLN A 56 -21.58 -43.06 7.23
C GLN A 56 -21.61 -44.49 6.67
N PHE A 57 -21.11 -44.70 5.44
CA PHE A 57 -21.08 -46.06 4.90
C PHE A 57 -20.06 -46.94 5.65
N LYS A 58 -20.55 -47.77 6.59
CA LYS A 58 -19.76 -48.90 7.11
C LYS A 58 -20.24 -50.28 6.66
N ASN A 59 -21.52 -50.50 6.28
CA ASN A 59 -22.02 -51.89 6.17
C ASN A 59 -23.11 -52.24 5.12
N CYS A 60 -23.56 -51.36 4.23
CA CYS A 60 -24.66 -51.69 3.30
C CYS A 60 -24.30 -51.48 1.82
N ASN A 61 -23.50 -52.38 1.25
CA ASN A 61 -23.25 -52.40 -0.19
C ASN A 61 -24.35 -53.18 -0.93
N ILE A 62 -25.43 -52.51 -1.33
CA ILE A 62 -26.49 -53.12 -2.15
C ILE A 62 -26.00 -53.10 -3.61
N ASN A 63 -25.33 -54.17 -4.02
CA ASN A 63 -24.85 -54.32 -5.39
C ASN A 63 -26.02 -54.35 -6.39
N GLY A 64 -25.96 -53.47 -7.41
CA GLY A 64 -26.83 -53.55 -8.60
C GLY A 64 -28.06 -52.63 -8.65
N VAL A 65 -28.29 -51.78 -7.64
CA VAL A 65 -29.41 -50.81 -7.65
C VAL A 65 -28.87 -49.39 -7.53
N LYS A 66 -29.21 -48.54 -8.50
CA LYS A 66 -28.95 -47.08 -8.44
C LYS A 66 -29.94 -46.48 -7.46
N LEU A 67 -29.46 -46.01 -6.32
CA LEU A 67 -30.31 -45.48 -5.26
C LEU A 67 -30.34 -43.95 -5.39
N GLN A 68 -31.53 -43.36 -5.53
CA GLN A 68 -31.71 -41.92 -5.76
C GLN A 68 -32.51 -41.30 -4.61
N SER A 69 -32.00 -40.20 -4.05
CA SER A 69 -32.73 -39.34 -3.13
C SER A 69 -33.03 -38.00 -3.81
N THR A 70 -34.20 -37.43 -3.55
CA THR A 70 -34.67 -36.22 -4.23
C THR A 70 -35.12 -35.17 -3.22
N ILE A 71 -34.74 -33.92 -3.44
CA ILE A 71 -35.32 -32.74 -2.79
C ILE A 71 -35.83 -31.82 -3.89
N VAL A 72 -37.10 -31.44 -3.83
CA VAL A 72 -37.71 -30.45 -4.72
C VAL A 72 -38.30 -29.35 -3.85
N ILE A 73 -37.92 -28.10 -4.13
CA ILE A 73 -38.49 -26.90 -3.54
C ILE A 73 -38.98 -26.02 -4.69
N GLU A 74 -40.29 -25.81 -4.75
CA GLU A 74 -40.97 -25.14 -5.85
C GLU A 74 -41.90 -24.03 -5.34
N ASP A 75 -42.02 -22.95 -6.12
CA ASP A 75 -43.01 -21.89 -5.93
C ASP A 75 -43.07 -21.34 -4.48
N SER A 76 -41.91 -21.20 -3.85
CA SER A 76 -41.79 -20.91 -2.42
C SER A 76 -41.15 -19.53 -2.15
N GLN A 77 -41.56 -18.90 -1.05
CA GLN A 77 -41.07 -17.60 -0.60
C GLN A 77 -40.36 -17.74 0.74
N ILE A 78 -39.09 -17.35 0.80
CA ILE A 78 -38.25 -17.45 2.00
C ILE A 78 -37.65 -16.09 2.29
N HIS A 79 -38.06 -15.44 3.38
CA HIS A 79 -37.66 -14.05 3.60
C HIS A 79 -37.43 -13.63 5.06
N ASN A 80 -36.59 -12.61 5.27
CA ASN A 80 -36.32 -12.01 6.59
C ASN A 80 -35.76 -13.00 7.63
N ASN A 81 -34.94 -13.96 7.21
CA ASN A 81 -34.37 -14.98 8.09
C ASN A 81 -32.85 -14.84 8.25
N LEU A 82 -32.30 -15.43 9.33
CA LEU A 82 -30.85 -15.58 9.44
C LEU A 82 -30.31 -16.42 8.28
N ASN A 83 -31.00 -17.49 7.90
CA ASN A 83 -30.65 -18.30 6.76
C ASN A 83 -31.89 -18.61 5.95
N GLY A 84 -31.83 -18.41 4.64
CA GLY A 84 -32.87 -18.77 3.69
C GLY A 84 -32.90 -20.27 3.47
N ILE A 85 -32.15 -20.75 2.47
CA ILE A 85 -32.01 -22.17 2.13
C ILE A 85 -30.59 -22.63 2.38
N ILE A 86 -30.42 -23.62 3.25
CA ILE A 86 -29.15 -24.28 3.53
C ILE A 86 -29.21 -25.75 3.11
N PHE A 87 -28.25 -26.15 2.27
CA PHE A 87 -27.95 -27.55 2.01
C PHE A 87 -26.56 -27.88 2.56
N ALA A 88 -26.46 -28.89 3.43
CA ALA A 88 -25.20 -29.35 4.01
C ALA A 88 -25.05 -30.87 3.81
N LEU A 89 -24.23 -31.24 2.84
CA LEU A 89 -23.87 -32.62 2.54
C LEU A 89 -22.55 -32.95 3.24
N PHE A 90 -22.60 -33.86 4.20
CA PHE A 90 -21.42 -34.34 4.92
C PHE A 90 -21.11 -35.78 4.47
N GLN A 91 -19.87 -36.00 4.03
CA GLN A 91 -19.38 -37.31 3.64
C GLN A 91 -18.07 -37.60 4.38
N ASP A 92 -18.02 -38.74 5.08
CA ASP A 92 -16.84 -39.14 5.86
C ASP A 92 -15.76 -39.82 4.99
N TYR A 93 -16.06 -40.22 3.74
CA TYR A 93 -15.13 -40.92 2.84
C TYR A 93 -15.37 -40.64 1.34
N PHE A 94 -14.29 -40.45 0.57
CA PHE A 94 -14.25 -40.36 -0.90
C PHE A 94 -14.49 -41.72 -1.60
N GLN A 95 -15.53 -42.47 -1.24
CA GLN A 95 -15.92 -43.65 -2.01
C GLN A 95 -16.94 -43.26 -3.08
N LEU A 96 -16.77 -43.85 -4.27
CA LEU A 96 -17.72 -43.77 -5.39
C LEU A 96 -19.04 -44.41 -4.96
N ASP A 97 -19.90 -43.62 -4.33
CA ASP A 97 -21.20 -44.05 -3.87
C ASP A 97 -22.18 -44.15 -5.05
N ASN A 98 -22.86 -45.31 -5.20
CA ASN A 98 -24.00 -45.50 -6.11
C ASN A 98 -25.26 -44.72 -5.69
N HIS A 99 -25.16 -43.84 -4.68
CA HIS A 99 -26.25 -43.05 -4.13
C HIS A 99 -26.28 -41.65 -4.73
N HIS A 100 -27.20 -41.40 -5.65
CA HIS A 100 -27.37 -40.08 -6.25
C HIS A 100 -28.33 -39.22 -5.45
N ILE A 101 -28.00 -37.94 -5.29
CA ILE A 101 -28.86 -36.95 -4.66
C ILE A 101 -29.18 -35.90 -5.72
N VAL A 102 -30.47 -35.67 -5.94
CA VAL A 102 -30.96 -34.64 -6.86
C VAL A 102 -31.66 -33.58 -6.04
N ILE A 103 -31.18 -32.35 -6.10
CA ILE A 103 -31.76 -31.20 -5.41
C ILE A 103 -32.22 -30.20 -6.46
N THR A 104 -33.49 -29.84 -6.45
CA THR A 104 -34.07 -28.85 -7.35
C THR A 104 -34.69 -27.73 -6.53
N VAL A 105 -34.22 -26.50 -6.75
CA VAL A 105 -34.86 -25.27 -6.25
C VAL A 105 -35.38 -24.52 -7.46
N LYS A 106 -36.68 -24.33 -7.56
CA LYS A 106 -37.31 -23.78 -8.76
C LYS A 106 -38.38 -22.76 -8.44
N SER A 107 -38.44 -21.68 -9.22
CA SER A 107 -39.50 -20.66 -9.12
C SER A 107 -39.63 -20.08 -7.71
N CYS A 108 -38.51 -20.00 -6.98
CA CYS A 108 -38.49 -19.54 -5.60
C CYS A 108 -38.10 -18.06 -5.50
N SER A 109 -38.55 -17.41 -4.43
CA SER A 109 -38.15 -16.05 -4.07
C SER A 109 -37.50 -16.03 -2.69
N ILE A 110 -36.18 -15.77 -2.66
CA ILE A 110 -35.38 -15.83 -1.43
C ILE A 110 -34.87 -14.43 -1.14
N ARG A 111 -35.42 -13.77 -0.10
CA ARG A 111 -35.25 -12.32 0.09
C ARG A 111 -34.83 -11.89 1.49
N ASP A 112 -33.98 -10.88 1.59
CA ASP A 112 -33.69 -10.18 2.85
C ASP A 112 -33.22 -11.12 3.99
N ASN A 113 -32.47 -12.17 3.64
CA ASN A 113 -31.88 -13.09 4.62
C ASN A 113 -30.40 -12.74 4.86
N ASP A 114 -29.81 -13.09 6.02
CA ASP A 114 -28.35 -12.91 6.17
C ASP A 114 -27.58 -13.81 5.18
N TYR A 115 -27.99 -15.07 5.04
CA TYR A 115 -27.57 -15.95 3.96
C TYR A 115 -28.78 -16.38 3.13
N GLY A 116 -28.85 -16.02 1.85
CA GLY A 116 -29.97 -16.37 0.99
C GLY A 116 -29.94 -17.85 0.61
N LEU A 117 -29.01 -18.21 -0.27
CA LEU A 117 -28.71 -19.58 -0.66
C LEU A 117 -27.32 -19.96 -0.17
N SER A 118 -27.23 -21.00 0.67
CA SER A 118 -25.97 -21.55 1.15
C SER A 118 -25.91 -23.05 0.87
N ILE A 119 -24.97 -23.47 0.04
CA ILE A 119 -24.80 -24.85 -0.36
C ILE A 119 -23.40 -25.30 0.02
N ASN A 120 -23.32 -26.33 0.84
CA ASN A 120 -22.09 -27.06 1.12
C ASN A 120 -22.26 -28.51 0.60
N GLY A 121 -21.56 -28.81 -0.49
CA GLY A 121 -21.63 -30.10 -1.17
C GLY A 121 -20.70 -31.17 -0.61
N GLY A 122 -19.78 -30.83 0.31
CA GLY A 122 -18.84 -31.78 0.89
C GLY A 122 -17.96 -32.52 -0.14
N PHE A 123 -17.78 -31.96 -1.33
CA PHE A 123 -17.13 -32.58 -2.50
C PHE A 123 -17.80 -33.86 -3.01
N SER A 124 -19.09 -34.03 -2.74
CA SER A 124 -19.83 -35.21 -3.18
C SER A 124 -19.96 -35.22 -4.71
N THR A 125 -19.44 -36.26 -5.36
CA THR A 125 -19.60 -36.50 -6.81
C THR A 125 -21.01 -36.97 -7.17
N SER A 126 -21.79 -37.42 -6.19
CA SER A 126 -23.11 -38.02 -6.42
C SER A 126 -24.26 -37.03 -6.24
N ALA A 127 -23.98 -35.79 -5.86
CA ALA A 127 -24.98 -34.72 -5.72
C ALA A 127 -25.07 -33.85 -6.98
N HIS A 128 -26.28 -33.73 -7.52
CA HIS A 128 -26.62 -32.82 -8.61
C HIS A 128 -27.63 -31.80 -8.10
N ILE A 129 -27.32 -30.52 -8.26
CA ILE A 129 -28.15 -29.44 -7.75
C ILE A 129 -28.54 -28.52 -8.91
N SER A 130 -29.82 -28.23 -9.05
CA SER A 130 -30.35 -27.33 -10.06
C SER A 130 -31.11 -26.20 -9.38
N VAL A 131 -30.75 -24.96 -9.71
CA VAL A 131 -31.47 -23.75 -9.31
C VAL A 131 -32.04 -23.11 -10.57
N ILE A 132 -33.36 -22.96 -10.63
CA ILE A 132 -34.09 -22.61 -11.84
C ILE A 132 -35.10 -21.49 -11.55
N ASP A 133 -35.19 -20.47 -12.40
CA ASP A 133 -36.21 -19.40 -12.31
C ASP A 133 -36.32 -18.78 -10.91
N THR A 134 -35.20 -18.61 -10.22
CA THR A 134 -35.16 -18.24 -8.79
C THR A 134 -34.52 -16.87 -8.60
N GLU A 135 -35.10 -16.09 -7.69
CA GLU A 135 -34.61 -14.75 -7.33
C GLU A 135 -33.98 -14.74 -5.93
N LEU A 136 -32.78 -14.17 -5.83
CA LEU A 136 -32.05 -13.90 -4.59
C LEU A 136 -31.96 -12.38 -4.43
N VAL A 137 -32.76 -11.77 -3.55
CA VAL A 137 -32.91 -10.31 -3.47
C VAL A 137 -32.64 -9.80 -2.05
N GLY A 138 -31.76 -8.81 -1.87
CA GLY A 138 -31.57 -8.17 -0.56
C GLY A 138 -30.88 -9.04 0.49
N ASN A 139 -30.44 -10.25 0.11
CA ASN A 139 -29.73 -11.14 1.03
C ASN A 139 -28.34 -10.58 1.33
N LYS A 140 -27.82 -10.71 2.55
CA LYS A 140 -26.46 -10.24 2.83
C LYS A 140 -25.41 -11.00 2.01
N GLY A 141 -25.60 -12.29 1.74
CA GLY A 141 -24.77 -13.01 0.76
C GLY A 141 -25.35 -14.36 0.34
N ASN A 142 -24.73 -14.97 -0.68
CA ASN A 142 -25.03 -16.33 -1.14
C ASN A 142 -23.72 -17.09 -1.36
N GLU A 143 -23.72 -18.39 -1.11
CA GLU A 143 -22.49 -19.18 -1.07
C GLU A 143 -22.70 -20.60 -1.61
N ILE A 144 -21.71 -21.06 -2.38
CA ILE A 144 -21.58 -22.42 -2.88
C ILE A 144 -20.18 -22.92 -2.54
N VAL A 145 -20.08 -24.03 -1.82
CA VAL A 145 -18.82 -24.62 -1.36
C VAL A 145 -18.76 -26.12 -1.65
N GLY A 146 -17.67 -26.59 -2.25
CA GLY A 146 -17.38 -28.01 -2.44
C GLY A 146 -18.44 -28.76 -3.25
N CYS A 147 -19.02 -28.15 -4.28
CA CYS A 147 -20.04 -28.77 -5.13
C CYS A 147 -19.51 -29.07 -6.53
N LEU A 148 -19.57 -30.33 -6.97
CA LEU A 148 -19.01 -30.72 -8.27
C LEU A 148 -20.01 -30.65 -9.44
N SER A 149 -21.31 -30.44 -9.17
CA SER A 149 -22.33 -30.33 -10.21
C SER A 149 -23.49 -29.44 -9.75
N ILE A 150 -23.43 -28.16 -10.16
CA ILE A 150 -24.50 -27.19 -9.97
C ILE A 150 -24.93 -26.63 -11.32
N ILE A 151 -26.23 -26.51 -11.53
CA ILE A 151 -26.82 -25.90 -12.71
C ILE A 151 -27.62 -24.67 -12.30
N PHE A 152 -27.31 -23.53 -12.90
CA PHE A 152 -28.07 -22.29 -12.80
C PHE A 152 -28.79 -21.99 -14.10
N ASN A 153 -30.09 -21.74 -14.02
CA ASN A 153 -30.92 -21.42 -15.16
C ASN A 153 -31.90 -20.30 -14.80
N ASN A 154 -31.74 -19.13 -15.43
CA ASN A 154 -32.60 -17.96 -15.23
C ASN A 154 -32.62 -17.49 -13.76
N ILE A 155 -31.43 -17.16 -13.23
CA ILE A 155 -31.24 -16.71 -11.85
C ILE A 155 -31.00 -15.20 -11.81
N THR A 156 -31.59 -14.54 -10.81
CA THR A 156 -31.33 -13.12 -10.55
C THR A 156 -30.84 -12.95 -9.11
N VAL A 157 -29.68 -12.33 -8.94
CA VAL A 157 -29.05 -12.00 -7.67
C VAL A 157 -28.91 -10.48 -7.57
N THR A 158 -29.68 -9.86 -6.69
CA THR A 158 -29.78 -8.40 -6.62
C THR A 158 -29.72 -7.84 -5.22
N ASN A 159 -29.19 -6.62 -5.10
CA ASN A 159 -29.19 -5.85 -3.86
C ASN A 159 -28.53 -6.59 -2.68
N SER A 160 -27.57 -7.46 -2.95
CA SER A 160 -26.85 -8.16 -1.87
C SER A 160 -25.94 -7.19 -1.13
N GLN A 161 -25.89 -7.29 0.20
CA GLN A 161 -25.12 -6.35 1.05
C GLN A 161 -23.63 -6.72 1.17
N SER A 162 -23.28 -7.95 0.81
CA SER A 162 -21.94 -8.44 0.52
C SER A 162 -21.95 -8.99 -0.91
N THR A 163 -20.88 -9.68 -1.30
CA THR A 163 -20.74 -10.33 -2.61
C THR A 163 -22.01 -11.08 -2.99
N GLY A 164 -22.53 -10.81 -4.20
CA GLY A 164 -23.76 -11.43 -4.69
C GLY A 164 -23.72 -12.95 -4.62
N LEU A 165 -22.63 -13.56 -5.08
CA LEU A 165 -22.40 -15.00 -4.95
C LEU A 165 -20.92 -15.33 -4.73
N VAL A 166 -20.63 -16.15 -3.74
CA VAL A 166 -19.30 -16.70 -3.51
C VAL A 166 -19.29 -18.17 -3.93
N VAL A 167 -18.32 -18.55 -4.76
CA VAL A 167 -18.13 -19.93 -5.24
C VAL A 167 -16.75 -20.42 -4.81
N ILE A 168 -16.70 -21.49 -4.02
CA ILE A 168 -15.47 -22.02 -3.43
C ILE A 168 -15.34 -23.51 -3.77
N ALA A 169 -14.21 -23.89 -4.37
CA ALA A 169 -13.89 -25.24 -4.82
C ALA A 169 -15.09 -25.98 -5.46
N SER A 170 -15.83 -25.31 -6.35
CA SER A 170 -17.10 -25.81 -6.91
C SER A 170 -17.21 -25.61 -8.43
N VAL A 171 -18.03 -26.43 -9.09
CA VAL A 171 -18.34 -26.33 -10.53
C VAL A 171 -19.79 -25.91 -10.71
N VAL A 172 -19.98 -24.70 -11.24
CA VAL A 172 -21.29 -24.11 -11.54
C VAL A 172 -21.44 -23.97 -13.05
N THR A 173 -22.46 -24.59 -13.62
CA THR A 173 -22.82 -24.48 -15.04
C THR A 173 -24.00 -23.52 -15.18
N VAL A 174 -23.86 -22.51 -16.03
CA VAL A 174 -24.97 -21.62 -16.39
C VAL A 174 -25.54 -22.04 -17.73
N GLU A 175 -26.81 -22.42 -17.75
CA GLU A 175 -27.46 -22.92 -18.97
C GLU A 175 -28.13 -21.84 -19.81
N ASN A 176 -28.64 -20.80 -19.14
CA ASN A 176 -29.42 -19.73 -19.75
C ASN A 176 -28.94 -18.39 -19.18
N ARG A 177 -29.78 -17.66 -18.44
CA ARG A 177 -29.45 -16.32 -17.95
C ARG A 177 -29.09 -16.31 -16.47
N VAL A 178 -28.06 -15.56 -16.10
CA VAL A 178 -27.78 -15.20 -14.70
C VAL A 178 -27.49 -13.70 -14.62
N VAL A 179 -28.15 -13.01 -13.70
CA VAL A 179 -28.01 -11.56 -13.52
C VAL A 179 -27.52 -11.25 -12.12
N PHE A 180 -26.40 -10.54 -12.01
CA PHE A 180 -25.89 -9.93 -10.80
C PHE A 180 -26.06 -8.42 -10.90
N LYS A 181 -26.91 -7.84 -10.06
CA LYS A 181 -27.20 -6.40 -10.13
C LYS A 181 -27.24 -5.69 -8.78
N ASN A 182 -26.58 -4.53 -8.70
CA ASN A 182 -26.59 -3.66 -7.52
C ASN A 182 -26.17 -4.40 -6.24
N ASN A 183 -25.26 -5.36 -6.36
CA ASN A 183 -24.67 -6.06 -5.22
C ASN A 183 -23.42 -5.31 -4.76
N THR A 184 -23.16 -5.30 -3.45
CA THR A 184 -21.90 -4.80 -2.88
C THR A 184 -20.96 -5.95 -2.57
N GLY A 185 -19.77 -5.70 -2.04
CA GLY A 185 -18.85 -6.76 -1.63
C GLY A 185 -17.50 -6.18 -1.24
N VAL A 186 -16.71 -6.95 -0.48
CA VAL A 186 -15.30 -6.57 -0.30
C VAL A 186 -14.55 -6.83 -1.60
N VAL A 187 -14.71 -8.03 -2.13
CA VAL A 187 -14.20 -8.45 -3.44
C VAL A 187 -15.32 -9.10 -4.23
N GLY A 188 -15.33 -8.94 -5.55
CA GLY A 188 -16.33 -9.62 -6.39
C GLY A 188 -17.74 -9.13 -6.08
N GLY A 189 -18.06 -7.86 -6.33
CA GLY A 189 -19.37 -7.30 -5.96
C GLY A 189 -20.52 -8.15 -6.52
N GLY A 190 -20.43 -8.57 -7.78
CA GLY A 190 -21.33 -9.57 -8.37
C GLY A 190 -21.01 -10.98 -7.91
N VAL A 191 -19.83 -11.49 -8.27
CA VAL A 191 -19.40 -12.86 -7.95
C VAL A 191 -17.92 -12.92 -7.55
N ALA A 192 -17.61 -13.74 -6.54
CA ALA A 192 -16.24 -14.12 -6.18
C ALA A 192 -16.03 -15.62 -6.41
N ILE A 193 -14.99 -15.96 -7.17
CA ILE A 193 -14.67 -17.32 -7.59
C ILE A 193 -13.32 -17.69 -6.98
N ASN A 194 -13.34 -18.62 -6.03
CA ASN A 194 -12.21 -18.94 -5.16
C ASN A 194 -11.81 -20.43 -5.23
N GLY A 195 -10.55 -20.72 -4.91
CA GLY A 195 -9.98 -22.08 -4.93
C GLY A 195 -9.99 -22.69 -6.32
N SER A 196 -10.24 -24.00 -6.41
CA SER A 196 -10.36 -24.74 -7.68
C SER A 196 -11.75 -24.60 -8.34
N SER A 197 -12.43 -23.46 -8.16
CA SER A 197 -13.79 -23.27 -8.69
C SER A 197 -13.82 -23.05 -10.19
N VAL A 198 -14.93 -23.45 -10.78
CA VAL A 198 -15.22 -23.42 -12.22
C VAL A 198 -16.61 -22.84 -12.42
N VAL A 199 -16.72 -21.82 -13.27
CA VAL A 199 -18.02 -21.35 -13.79
C VAL A 199 -18.03 -21.59 -15.29
N ALA A 200 -18.84 -22.56 -15.73
CA ALA A 200 -18.97 -22.98 -17.12
C ALA A 200 -20.24 -22.40 -17.73
N LEU A 201 -20.19 -22.00 -19.00
CA LEU A 201 -21.32 -21.43 -19.72
C LEU A 201 -21.78 -22.34 -20.85
N SER A 202 -23.09 -22.62 -20.91
CA SER A 202 -23.70 -23.24 -22.08
C SER A 202 -23.65 -22.30 -23.30
N PRO A 203 -23.72 -22.83 -24.54
CA PRO A 203 -23.53 -22.04 -25.77
C PRO A 203 -24.49 -20.86 -25.98
N SER A 204 -25.63 -20.83 -25.26
CA SER A 204 -26.68 -19.80 -25.31
C SER A 204 -26.79 -19.01 -24.01
N ALA A 205 -25.88 -19.23 -23.05
CA ALA A 205 -25.95 -18.62 -21.75
C ALA A 205 -25.54 -17.13 -21.78
N ASN A 206 -26.10 -16.34 -20.87
CA ASN A 206 -25.77 -14.92 -20.71
C ASN A 206 -25.60 -14.56 -19.22
N LEU A 207 -24.48 -13.94 -18.89
CA LEU A 207 -24.13 -13.44 -17.57
C LEU A 207 -24.08 -11.91 -17.58
N GLU A 208 -24.91 -11.30 -16.74
CA GLU A 208 -25.02 -9.85 -16.66
C GLU A 208 -24.52 -9.36 -15.30
N PHE A 209 -23.57 -8.41 -15.30
CA PHE A 209 -23.01 -7.74 -14.14
C PHE A 209 -23.28 -6.25 -14.25
N ILE A 210 -24.28 -5.77 -13.51
CA ILE A 210 -24.82 -4.41 -13.64
C ILE A 210 -24.76 -3.67 -12.31
N ASP A 211 -24.09 -2.53 -12.28
CA ASP A 211 -24.01 -1.61 -11.14
C ASP A 211 -23.55 -2.31 -9.83
N ASN A 212 -22.68 -3.32 -9.92
CA ASN A 212 -22.11 -3.98 -8.74
C ASN A 212 -20.90 -3.21 -8.22
N HIS A 213 -20.69 -3.24 -6.90
CA HIS A 213 -19.62 -2.50 -6.24
C HIS A 213 -18.77 -3.40 -5.35
N ALA A 214 -17.45 -3.36 -5.53
CA ALA A 214 -16.50 -3.95 -4.59
C ALA A 214 -15.72 -2.85 -3.87
N THR A 215 -15.64 -2.89 -2.53
CA THR A 215 -14.84 -1.91 -1.78
C THR A 215 -13.34 -2.08 -2.02
N TYR A 216 -12.92 -3.26 -2.48
CA TYR A 216 -11.53 -3.59 -2.78
C TYR A 216 -11.33 -3.89 -4.27
N LYS A 217 -11.63 -5.11 -4.74
CA LYS A 217 -11.25 -5.56 -6.10
C LYS A 217 -12.34 -6.34 -6.80
N GLY A 218 -12.46 -6.18 -8.12
CA GLY A 218 -13.40 -6.95 -8.94
C GLY A 218 -14.85 -6.56 -8.69
N GLY A 219 -15.31 -5.41 -9.18
CA GLY A 219 -16.69 -4.95 -8.94
C GLY A 219 -17.74 -5.92 -9.50
N GLY A 220 -17.54 -6.40 -10.74
CA GLY A 220 -18.34 -7.47 -11.31
C GLY A 220 -17.89 -8.85 -10.84
N ILE A 221 -16.68 -9.24 -11.22
CA ILE A 221 -16.10 -10.57 -10.96
C ILE A 221 -14.76 -10.42 -10.26
N TYR A 222 -14.54 -11.25 -9.24
CA TYR A 222 -13.25 -11.43 -8.60
C TYR A 222 -12.80 -12.89 -8.64
N PHE A 223 -11.54 -13.12 -8.99
CA PHE A 223 -10.89 -14.42 -8.99
C PHE A 223 -9.76 -14.46 -7.97
N VAL A 224 -9.75 -15.47 -7.10
CA VAL A 224 -8.62 -15.77 -6.21
C VAL A 224 -7.74 -16.84 -6.86
N LYS A 225 -6.48 -16.50 -7.09
CA LYS A 225 -5.47 -17.45 -7.54
C LYS A 225 -4.86 -18.18 -6.36
N GLU A 226 -5.43 -19.32 -5.97
CA GLU A 226 -4.84 -20.19 -4.94
C GLU A 226 -4.09 -21.41 -5.49
N ILE A 227 -4.07 -21.66 -6.82
CA ILE A 227 -3.43 -22.86 -7.36
C ILE A 227 -2.45 -22.55 -8.49
N GLN A 228 -1.21 -23.00 -8.25
CA GLN A 228 0.00 -22.82 -9.04
C GLN A 228 0.08 -23.75 -10.28
N SER A 229 -0.99 -24.48 -10.58
CA SER A 229 -1.05 -25.40 -11.72
C SER A 229 -1.45 -24.62 -12.98
N GLN A 230 -0.52 -24.59 -13.96
CA GLN A 230 -0.76 -24.03 -15.30
C GLN A 230 -1.87 -24.76 -16.08
N PHE A 231 -2.41 -25.85 -15.55
CA PHE A 231 -3.32 -26.76 -16.26
C PHE A 231 -4.78 -26.68 -15.80
N ASP A 232 -5.09 -26.16 -14.62
CA ASP A 232 -6.49 -26.08 -14.14
C ASP A 232 -7.30 -24.98 -14.84
N PHE A 233 -6.62 -23.98 -15.43
CA PHE A 233 -7.28 -22.87 -16.13
C PHE A 233 -7.60 -23.18 -17.60
N ILE A 234 -6.84 -24.09 -18.23
CA ILE A 234 -6.99 -24.43 -19.66
C ILE A 234 -8.26 -25.27 -19.92
N SER A 235 -8.81 -25.94 -18.90
CA SER A 235 -10.02 -26.78 -19.07
C SER A 235 -11.34 -26.00 -18.95
N VAL A 236 -11.34 -24.89 -18.21
CA VAL A 236 -12.57 -24.18 -17.77
C VAL A 236 -13.18 -23.27 -18.84
N LEU A 237 -12.36 -22.79 -19.78
CA LEU A 237 -12.76 -21.78 -20.75
C LEU A 237 -12.56 -22.20 -22.21
N HIS A 238 -11.91 -23.34 -22.44
CA HIS A 238 -11.52 -23.78 -23.78
C HIS A 238 -12.62 -24.55 -24.53
N GLN A 239 -13.68 -25.03 -23.87
CA GLN A 239 -14.60 -25.94 -24.53
C GLN A 239 -15.78 -25.34 -25.30
N ILE A 240 -16.14 -24.04 -25.17
CA ILE A 240 -17.43 -23.58 -25.77
C ILE A 240 -17.43 -22.25 -26.54
N ALA A 241 -16.40 -21.41 -26.54
CA ALA A 241 -16.47 -20.14 -27.28
C ALA A 241 -15.26 -19.86 -28.15
N THR A 242 -15.49 -19.77 -29.47
CA THR A 242 -14.71 -18.88 -30.32
C THR A 242 -14.76 -17.46 -29.71
N PRO A 243 -13.70 -16.63 -29.86
CA PRO A 243 -13.62 -15.31 -29.21
C PRO A 243 -14.84 -14.40 -29.44
N LEU A 244 -15.54 -14.58 -30.56
CA LEU A 244 -16.76 -13.86 -30.95
C LEU A 244 -17.99 -14.18 -30.08
N LYS A 245 -18.11 -15.39 -29.51
CA LYS A 245 -19.26 -15.78 -28.67
C LYS A 245 -19.16 -15.27 -27.24
N TRP A 246 -17.94 -15.05 -26.75
CA TRP A 246 -17.69 -14.53 -25.41
C TRP A 246 -18.29 -13.12 -25.24
N TYR A 247 -18.13 -12.25 -26.23
CA TYR A 247 -18.62 -10.88 -26.18
C TYR A 247 -20.15 -10.78 -26.05
N SER A 248 -20.91 -11.72 -26.64
CA SER A 248 -22.37 -11.74 -26.50
C SER A 248 -22.88 -12.40 -25.21
N ALA A 249 -22.04 -13.19 -24.54
CA ALA A 249 -22.42 -13.96 -23.36
C ALA A 249 -22.21 -13.19 -22.05
N PHE A 250 -21.49 -12.07 -22.07
CA PHE A 250 -21.25 -11.24 -20.89
C PHE A 250 -21.70 -9.81 -21.11
N VAL A 251 -22.40 -9.25 -20.14
CA VAL A 251 -22.76 -7.84 -20.10
C VAL A 251 -22.18 -7.23 -18.84
N PHE A 252 -21.28 -6.27 -18.99
CA PHE A 252 -20.74 -5.48 -17.88
C PHE A 252 -21.20 -4.03 -18.02
N LYS A 253 -21.77 -3.46 -16.96
CA LYS A 253 -22.25 -2.09 -16.98
C LYS A 253 -22.19 -1.47 -15.59
N GLY A 254 -21.54 -0.32 -15.46
CA GLY A 254 -21.60 0.49 -14.24
C GLY A 254 -20.98 -0.15 -13.00
N ASN A 255 -20.24 -1.25 -13.15
CA ASN A 255 -19.56 -1.88 -12.02
C ASN A 255 -18.41 -0.98 -11.53
N THR A 256 -18.06 -1.07 -10.25
CA THR A 256 -17.00 -0.27 -9.63
C THR A 256 -16.20 -1.07 -8.60
N ALA A 257 -14.91 -0.78 -8.48
CA ALA A 257 -14.02 -1.34 -7.47
C ALA A 257 -13.22 -0.22 -6.79
N GLY A 258 -12.97 -0.34 -5.49
CA GLY A 258 -12.24 0.68 -4.73
C GLY A 258 -10.74 0.75 -5.04
N VAL A 259 -10.13 -0.35 -5.50
CA VAL A 259 -8.71 -0.43 -5.84
C VAL A 259 -8.48 -0.72 -7.31
N ALA A 260 -8.98 -1.85 -7.83
CA ALA A 260 -8.69 -2.25 -9.20
C ALA A 260 -9.72 -3.25 -9.78
N GLY A 261 -9.84 -3.24 -11.11
CA GLY A 261 -10.71 -4.14 -11.86
C GLY A 261 -12.19 -3.90 -11.57
N ASN A 262 -12.75 -2.80 -12.09
CA ASN A 262 -14.16 -2.50 -11.86
C ASN A 262 -15.07 -3.60 -12.39
N ASP A 263 -14.74 -4.17 -13.56
CA ASP A 263 -15.50 -5.27 -14.14
C ASP A 263 -14.94 -6.62 -13.69
N ILE A 264 -13.63 -6.83 -13.83
CA ILE A 264 -12.99 -8.12 -13.54
C ILE A 264 -11.64 -7.93 -12.87
N TYR A 265 -11.38 -8.69 -11.80
CA TYR A 265 -10.06 -8.81 -11.17
C TYR A 265 -9.59 -10.26 -11.06
N GLY A 266 -8.30 -10.53 -11.28
CA GLY A 266 -7.64 -11.78 -10.88
C GLY A 266 -7.34 -12.79 -12.01
N PHE A 267 -7.12 -12.33 -13.24
CA PHE A 267 -6.85 -13.19 -14.40
C PHE A 267 -5.34 -13.30 -14.75
N ASN A 268 -4.98 -14.26 -15.62
CA ASN A 268 -3.59 -14.60 -15.98
C ASN A 268 -3.29 -14.33 -17.48
N SER A 269 -2.00 -14.28 -17.84
CA SER A 269 -1.45 -14.01 -19.19
C SER A 269 -1.93 -14.98 -20.28
N ILE A 270 -2.36 -16.19 -19.92
CA ILE A 270 -2.96 -17.14 -20.89
C ILE A 270 -4.28 -16.57 -21.42
N PHE A 271 -5.05 -15.87 -20.57
CA PHE A 271 -6.32 -15.27 -20.98
C PHE A 271 -6.13 -14.06 -21.90
N GLU A 272 -5.07 -13.28 -21.66
CA GLU A 272 -4.63 -12.15 -22.51
C GLU A 272 -4.41 -12.59 -23.98
N TYR A 273 -3.94 -13.83 -24.19
CA TYR A 273 -3.72 -14.38 -25.53
C TYR A 273 -5.02 -14.72 -26.28
N PHE A 274 -6.11 -15.03 -25.54
CA PHE A 274 -7.40 -15.42 -26.11
C PHE A 274 -8.44 -14.30 -26.10
N SER A 275 -8.19 -13.21 -25.36
CA SER A 275 -9.06 -12.04 -25.35
C SER A 275 -8.98 -11.30 -26.69
N ALA A 276 -10.10 -11.28 -27.42
CA ALA A 276 -10.25 -10.44 -28.60
C ALA A 276 -10.20 -8.95 -28.21
N SER A 277 -9.88 -8.09 -29.18
CA SER A 277 -10.01 -6.61 -29.08
C SER A 277 -11.38 -6.13 -28.59
N ALA A 278 -12.41 -6.98 -28.66
CA ALA A 278 -13.75 -6.72 -28.14
C ALA A 278 -13.81 -6.55 -26.60
N LEU A 279 -12.82 -7.03 -25.85
CA LEU A 279 -12.77 -6.92 -24.38
C LEU A 279 -11.88 -5.77 -23.87
N ALA A 280 -11.25 -5.01 -24.78
CA ALA A 280 -10.36 -3.91 -24.41
C ALA A 280 -11.05 -2.78 -23.64
N ASN A 281 -12.37 -2.64 -23.78
CA ASN A 281 -13.16 -1.61 -23.10
C ASN A 281 -13.54 -1.99 -21.66
N LEU A 282 -13.25 -3.21 -21.21
CA LEU A 282 -13.54 -3.63 -19.84
C LEU A 282 -12.47 -3.09 -18.88
N SER A 283 -12.89 -2.64 -17.70
CA SER A 283 -11.98 -2.27 -16.64
C SER A 283 -11.50 -3.53 -15.93
N THR A 284 -10.29 -3.99 -16.29
CA THR A 284 -9.72 -5.22 -15.74
C THR A 284 -8.38 -5.00 -15.07
N SER A 285 -8.08 -5.85 -14.08
CA SER A 285 -6.79 -5.85 -13.39
C SER A 285 -6.42 -7.23 -12.85
N SER A 286 -5.18 -7.36 -12.40
CA SER A 286 -4.63 -8.55 -11.76
C SER A 286 -3.81 -8.16 -10.54
N ASP A 287 -3.23 -9.16 -9.88
CA ASP A 287 -2.15 -8.91 -8.93
C ASP A 287 -1.00 -8.17 -9.63
N ALA A 288 -0.29 -7.34 -8.86
CA ALA A 288 0.78 -6.48 -9.35
C ALA A 288 1.83 -7.29 -10.12
N SER A 289 1.93 -7.13 -11.43
CA SER A 289 2.90 -7.85 -12.27
C SER A 289 4.02 -6.95 -12.79
N ALA A 290 3.80 -5.64 -12.74
CA ALA A 290 4.74 -4.61 -13.10
C ALA A 290 4.72 -3.50 -12.05
N PHE A 291 5.73 -2.64 -12.11
CA PHE A 291 5.82 -1.44 -11.29
C PHE A 291 6.57 -0.36 -12.06
N ALA A 292 6.35 0.88 -11.67
CA ALA A 292 7.08 2.02 -12.21
C ALA A 292 7.33 3.06 -11.12
N LEU A 293 8.29 3.93 -11.37
CA LEU A 293 8.42 5.17 -10.61
C LEU A 293 7.28 6.11 -11.02
N CYS A 294 6.74 6.83 -10.05
CA CYS A 294 5.59 7.71 -10.23
C CYS A 294 5.84 9.07 -9.57
N ASP A 295 5.17 10.10 -10.06
CA ASP A 295 5.14 11.40 -9.41
C ASP A 295 3.83 11.51 -8.59
N PRO A 296 3.91 11.74 -7.26
CA PRO A 296 2.74 11.86 -6.41
C PRO A 296 1.90 13.12 -6.71
N ASP A 297 2.48 14.13 -7.36
CA ASP A 297 1.82 15.39 -7.69
C ASP A 297 1.20 15.39 -9.10
N SER A 298 1.46 14.36 -9.91
CA SER A 298 0.82 14.16 -11.21
C SER A 298 -0.37 13.21 -11.09
N ASP A 299 -1.56 13.67 -11.51
CA ASP A 299 -2.74 12.79 -11.70
C ASP A 299 -2.51 11.74 -12.81
N GLU A 300 -1.46 11.92 -13.62
CA GLU A 300 -1.02 10.94 -14.58
C GLU A 300 -0.15 9.89 -13.87
N THR A 301 -0.69 8.68 -13.71
CA THR A 301 0.09 7.46 -13.47
C THR A 301 0.91 7.07 -14.71
N THR A 302 1.50 8.05 -15.40
CA THR A 302 2.43 7.80 -16.48
C THR A 302 3.69 7.20 -15.84
N PRO A 303 4.06 5.97 -16.20
CA PRO A 303 5.27 5.38 -15.67
C PRO A 303 6.44 6.27 -16.11
N ILE A 304 7.10 6.90 -15.14
CA ILE A 304 8.30 7.70 -15.41
C ILE A 304 9.43 6.70 -15.65
N TRP A 305 9.51 6.23 -16.89
CA TRP A 305 10.62 5.44 -17.35
C TRP A 305 11.83 6.38 -17.46
N TYR A 306 12.74 6.24 -16.50
CA TYR A 306 14.08 6.81 -16.50
C TYR A 306 14.11 8.34 -16.55
N ASP A 307 14.08 8.96 -15.37
CA ASP A 307 14.92 10.13 -15.20
C ASP A 307 16.35 9.63 -14.87
N ASN A 308 17.33 10.09 -15.64
CA ASN A 308 18.74 9.67 -15.52
C ASN A 308 19.43 10.21 -14.26
N GLU A 309 18.67 10.81 -13.34
CA GLU A 309 19.17 11.39 -12.11
C GLU A 309 19.47 10.29 -11.07
N GLN A 310 20.70 9.78 -11.14
CA GLN A 310 21.25 8.92 -10.10
C GLN A 310 21.26 9.69 -8.78
N GLN A 311 20.49 9.21 -7.79
CA GLN A 311 20.52 9.79 -6.44
C GLN A 311 21.91 9.60 -5.83
N ARG A 312 22.43 10.70 -5.27
CA ARG A 312 23.69 10.73 -4.51
C ARG A 312 23.34 10.85 -3.04
N VAL A 313 23.78 9.89 -2.24
CA VAL A 313 23.49 9.85 -0.81
C VAL A 313 24.74 9.56 0.01
N PHE A 314 24.76 10.05 1.23
CA PHE A 314 25.74 9.68 2.25
C PHE A 314 25.22 8.52 3.12
N PRO A 315 26.10 7.69 3.71
CA PRO A 315 25.68 6.70 4.71
C PRO A 315 24.87 7.36 5.84
N GLY A 316 23.64 6.91 6.06
CA GLY A 316 22.69 7.51 7.00
C GLY A 316 21.59 8.35 6.37
N GLN A 317 21.71 8.71 5.10
CA GLN A 317 20.65 9.41 4.39
C GLN A 317 19.65 8.42 3.77
N PRO A 318 18.35 8.75 3.78
CA PRO A 318 17.33 7.94 3.14
C PRO A 318 17.29 8.17 1.63
N LEU A 319 17.42 7.09 0.86
CA LEU A 319 16.96 7.04 -0.53
C LEU A 319 15.45 7.10 -0.57
N LYS A 320 14.90 7.86 -1.52
CA LYS A 320 13.47 8.15 -1.63
C LYS A 320 13.00 7.79 -3.04
N TYR A 321 12.07 6.86 -3.15
CA TYR A 321 11.48 6.45 -4.42
C TYR A 321 9.96 6.40 -4.29
N ASN A 322 9.26 7.10 -5.17
CA ASN A 322 7.82 6.96 -5.32
C ASN A 322 7.57 5.82 -6.31
N VAL A 323 6.84 4.79 -5.87
CA VAL A 323 6.59 3.58 -6.66
C VAL A 323 5.11 3.31 -6.75
N ALA A 324 4.63 2.97 -7.94
CA ALA A 324 3.29 2.49 -8.21
C ALA A 324 3.33 1.07 -8.76
N LEU A 325 2.29 0.29 -8.45
CA LEU A 325 2.15 -1.11 -8.87
C LEU A 325 1.07 -1.26 -9.93
N PHE A 326 1.30 -2.19 -10.85
CA PHE A 326 0.49 -2.34 -12.06
C PHE A 326 0.13 -3.81 -12.31
N GLY A 327 -1.17 -4.07 -12.39
CA GLY A 327 -1.76 -5.34 -12.81
C GLY A 327 -1.95 -5.39 -14.32
N ARG A 328 -2.05 -6.58 -14.90
CA ARG A 328 -2.34 -6.73 -16.33
C ARG A 328 -3.80 -6.41 -16.62
N THR A 329 -4.07 -5.91 -17.82
CA THR A 329 -5.42 -5.76 -18.39
C THR A 329 -5.64 -6.81 -19.50
N PHE A 330 -6.84 -6.86 -20.09
CA PHE A 330 -7.08 -7.70 -21.28
C PHE A 330 -6.53 -7.13 -22.57
N ASP A 331 -6.25 -5.83 -22.60
CA ASP A 331 -5.57 -5.24 -23.75
C ASP A 331 -4.09 -5.63 -23.69
N THR A 332 -3.60 -6.20 -24.78
CA THR A 332 -2.24 -6.73 -24.89
C THR A 332 -1.23 -5.64 -24.61
N ASN A 333 -0.35 -5.87 -23.62
CA ASN A 333 0.65 -4.89 -23.13
C ASN A 333 0.09 -3.68 -22.37
N SER A 334 -1.19 -3.70 -21.98
CA SER A 334 -1.78 -2.64 -21.16
C SER A 334 -1.86 -3.06 -19.70
N TYR A 335 -1.63 -2.08 -18.81
CA TYR A 335 -1.58 -2.26 -17.38
C TYR A 335 -2.54 -1.30 -16.67
N SER A 336 -3.11 -1.74 -15.56
CA SER A 336 -3.93 -0.93 -14.68
C SER A 336 -3.31 -0.82 -13.31
N LEU A 337 -3.48 0.33 -12.66
CA LEU A 337 -3.01 0.56 -11.30
C LEU A 337 -3.63 -0.49 -10.37
N THR A 338 -2.82 -1.04 -9.47
CA THR A 338 -3.25 -2.00 -8.45
C THR A 338 -2.37 -1.83 -7.21
N ASP A 339 -2.60 -2.65 -6.21
CA ASP A 339 -1.76 -2.73 -5.02
C ASP A 339 -1.11 -4.11 -4.88
N GLY A 340 -0.18 -4.20 -3.94
CA GLY A 340 0.63 -5.39 -3.78
C GLY A 340 1.82 -5.20 -2.85
N ARG A 341 2.63 -6.26 -2.75
CA ARG A 341 3.78 -6.31 -1.86
C ARG A 341 5.06 -6.05 -2.65
N ILE A 342 5.86 -5.11 -2.19
CA ILE A 342 7.17 -4.79 -2.75
C ILE A 342 8.27 -5.15 -1.75
N THR A 343 9.26 -5.88 -2.26
CA THR A 343 10.47 -6.26 -1.55
C THR A 343 11.64 -5.49 -2.14
N ILE A 344 12.46 -4.88 -1.30
CA ILE A 344 13.66 -4.15 -1.72
C ILE A 344 14.88 -4.90 -1.22
N GLU A 345 15.76 -5.26 -2.15
CA GLU A 345 17.00 -5.95 -1.87
C GLU A 345 18.21 -5.09 -2.24
N ILE A 346 19.22 -5.13 -1.37
CA ILE A 346 20.52 -4.51 -1.61
C ILE A 346 21.58 -5.59 -1.44
N ASN A 347 22.36 -5.85 -2.50
CA ASN A 347 23.35 -6.92 -2.53
C ASN A 347 22.80 -8.29 -2.07
N GLY A 348 21.53 -8.58 -2.39
CA GLY A 348 20.84 -9.83 -2.04
C GLY A 348 20.31 -9.92 -0.60
N THR A 349 20.43 -8.85 0.20
CA THR A 349 19.80 -8.77 1.53
C THR A 349 18.49 -8.00 1.43
N ILE A 350 17.39 -8.59 1.92
CA ILE A 350 16.09 -7.94 2.01
C ILE A 350 16.16 -6.83 3.06
N VAL A 351 15.79 -5.62 2.67
CA VAL A 351 15.88 -4.45 3.56
C VAL A 351 14.53 -3.80 3.81
N ILE A 352 13.61 -3.90 2.86
CA ILE A 352 12.21 -3.47 3.03
C ILE A 352 11.32 -4.55 2.45
N ASP A 353 10.24 -4.82 3.17
CA ASP A 353 9.12 -5.61 2.69
C ASP A 353 7.84 -4.90 3.13
N LYS A 354 7.12 -4.32 2.17
CA LYS A 354 6.00 -3.41 2.45
C LYS A 354 4.87 -3.63 1.45
N TYR A 355 3.65 -3.53 1.96
CA TYR A 355 2.46 -3.43 1.13
C TYR A 355 2.24 -1.98 0.70
N ILE A 356 2.09 -1.73 -0.60
CA ILE A 356 1.86 -0.40 -1.16
C ILE A 356 0.62 -0.39 -2.05
N ASN A 357 -0.09 0.72 -2.02
CA ASN A 357 -1.20 1.03 -2.90
C ASN A 357 -0.95 2.36 -3.61
N ASN A 358 -1.44 2.48 -4.85
CA ASN A 358 -1.24 3.67 -5.67
C ASN A 358 0.25 4.11 -5.75
N CYS A 359 0.52 5.38 -6.04
CA CYS A 359 1.85 5.97 -5.96
C CYS A 359 2.24 6.19 -4.49
N SER A 360 3.18 5.39 -3.99
CA SER A 360 3.60 5.40 -2.59
C SER A 360 5.09 5.72 -2.43
N LEU A 361 5.41 6.61 -1.48
CA LEU A 361 6.80 6.95 -1.13
C LEU A 361 7.44 5.83 -0.30
N ILE A 362 8.54 5.29 -0.83
CA ILE A 362 9.41 4.33 -0.16
C ILE A 362 10.69 5.04 0.25
N LYS A 363 11.03 4.91 1.54
CA LYS A 363 12.25 5.49 2.12
C LYS A 363 13.13 4.37 2.68
N PHE A 364 14.40 4.37 2.31
CA PHE A 364 15.38 3.43 2.83
C PHE A 364 16.69 4.11 3.20
N THR A 365 17.16 3.90 4.43
CA THR A 365 18.42 4.51 4.91
C THR A 365 19.61 3.62 4.60
N THR A 366 20.49 4.09 3.72
CA THR A 366 21.70 3.36 3.34
C THR A 366 22.73 3.38 4.46
N LYS A 367 23.43 2.27 4.65
CA LYS A 367 24.61 2.19 5.50
C LYS A 367 25.86 2.11 4.62
N TYR A 368 27.04 2.20 5.21
CA TYR A 368 28.29 1.90 4.55
C TYR A 368 28.28 0.44 4.07
N ILE A 369 28.51 0.22 2.77
CA ILE A 369 28.45 -1.10 2.12
C ILE A 369 29.79 -1.39 1.46
N ASN A 370 30.77 -1.92 2.21
CA ASN A 370 32.09 -2.41 1.76
C ASN A 370 33.01 -1.44 0.97
N HIS A 371 32.47 -0.55 0.12
CA HIS A 371 33.15 0.46 -0.69
C HIS A 371 32.20 1.62 -1.03
N TYR A 372 32.77 2.80 -1.30
CA TYR A 372 32.04 3.96 -1.83
C TYR A 372 31.95 3.91 -3.36
N GLY A 373 30.98 4.62 -3.93
CA GLY A 373 30.76 4.71 -5.37
C GLY A 373 29.40 4.17 -5.80
N LYS A 374 29.34 3.58 -6.99
CA LYS A 374 28.09 3.17 -7.63
C LYS A 374 27.60 1.83 -7.08
N HIS A 375 26.39 1.82 -6.53
CA HIS A 375 25.69 0.64 -6.04
C HIS A 375 24.34 0.49 -6.77
N ASN A 376 23.77 -0.72 -6.72
CA ASN A 376 22.45 -0.99 -7.30
C ASN A 376 21.49 -1.50 -6.22
N ILE A 377 20.27 -0.98 -6.24
CA ILE A 377 19.14 -1.51 -5.46
C ILE A 377 18.28 -2.34 -6.40
N THR A 378 17.90 -3.52 -5.97
CA THR A 378 16.95 -4.35 -6.69
C THR A 378 15.57 -4.20 -6.05
N LEU A 379 14.66 -3.55 -6.76
CA LEU A 379 13.24 -3.57 -6.43
C LEU A 379 12.63 -4.86 -6.98
N ILE A 380 11.92 -5.60 -6.15
CA ILE A 380 11.28 -6.86 -6.50
C ILE A 380 9.81 -6.75 -6.11
N VAL A 381 8.93 -6.88 -7.08
CA VAL A 381 7.52 -7.09 -6.78
C VAL A 381 7.33 -8.58 -6.53
N THR A 382 7.01 -8.92 -5.30
CA THR A 382 6.71 -10.29 -4.91
C THR A 382 5.23 -10.49 -5.14
N THR A 383 4.91 -11.22 -6.20
CA THR A 383 3.54 -11.69 -6.43
C THR A 383 3.37 -13.06 -5.78
N ASP A 384 2.13 -13.44 -5.49
CA ASP A 384 1.80 -14.83 -5.13
C ASP A 384 2.03 -15.80 -6.31
N THR A 385 2.48 -15.29 -7.46
CA THR A 385 2.84 -16.06 -8.64
C THR A 385 4.37 -16.22 -8.73
N SER A 386 4.83 -17.31 -9.35
CA SER A 386 6.26 -17.61 -9.54
C SER A 386 7.03 -16.58 -10.40
N TYR A 387 6.37 -15.51 -10.86
CA TYR A 387 6.99 -14.42 -11.60
C TYR A 387 7.27 -13.25 -10.66
N SER A 388 8.56 -12.93 -10.52
CA SER A 388 9.01 -11.70 -9.86
C SER A 388 9.58 -10.76 -10.92
N THR A 389 9.00 -9.57 -11.04
CA THR A 389 9.59 -8.51 -11.86
C THR A 389 10.64 -7.81 -11.01
N LYS A 390 11.84 -7.64 -11.58
CA LYS A 390 12.99 -7.02 -10.90
C LYS A 390 13.43 -5.77 -11.66
N LEU A 391 13.64 -4.68 -10.94
CA LEU A 391 14.25 -3.46 -11.47
C LEU A 391 15.48 -3.12 -10.64
N SER A 392 16.61 -2.98 -11.32
CA SER A 392 17.85 -2.53 -10.69
C SER A 392 18.00 -1.03 -10.89
N ILE A 393 17.93 -0.27 -9.80
CA ILE A 393 18.11 1.18 -9.81
C ILE A 393 19.52 1.53 -9.29
N PRO A 394 20.36 2.20 -10.09
CA PRO A 394 21.68 2.64 -9.63
C PRO A 394 21.58 3.86 -8.72
N PHE A 395 22.39 3.88 -7.66
CA PHE A 395 22.61 5.06 -6.81
C PHE A 395 24.10 5.21 -6.50
N ILE A 396 24.52 6.41 -6.08
CA ILE A 396 25.90 6.69 -5.71
C ILE A 396 25.97 6.88 -4.19
N LEU A 397 26.78 6.06 -3.52
CA LEU A 397 27.12 6.19 -2.11
C LEU A 397 28.42 6.99 -1.99
N ASN A 398 28.32 8.22 -1.50
CA ASN A 398 29.47 9.09 -1.28
C ASN A 398 30.17 8.79 0.06
N GLU A 399 31.43 9.17 0.16
CA GLU A 399 32.15 9.24 1.44
C GLU A 399 31.45 10.21 2.40
N CYS A 400 31.56 9.98 3.71
CA CYS A 400 30.97 10.91 4.68
C CYS A 400 31.50 12.33 4.44
N PRO A 401 30.62 13.35 4.51
CA PRO A 401 31.04 14.74 4.35
C PRO A 401 31.96 15.15 5.50
N ILE A 402 32.74 16.20 5.30
CA ILE A 402 33.62 16.74 6.35
C ILE A 402 32.77 17.07 7.58
N GLY A 403 33.28 16.71 8.76
CA GLY A 403 32.51 16.76 9.99
C GLY A 403 32.00 15.42 10.46
N PHE A 404 31.81 14.50 9.52
CA PHE A 404 31.16 13.23 9.75
C PHE A 404 32.14 12.09 9.52
N SER A 405 32.03 11.06 10.34
CA SER A 405 32.77 9.81 10.20
C SER A 405 31.82 8.64 10.34
N VAL A 406 32.11 7.53 9.67
CA VAL A 406 31.30 6.33 9.78
C VAL A 406 31.40 5.77 11.21
N ASN A 407 30.28 5.70 11.90
CA ASN A 407 30.21 5.09 13.22
C ASN A 407 30.18 3.54 13.15
N SER A 408 30.17 2.89 14.31
CA SER A 408 30.11 1.41 14.41
C SER A 408 28.88 0.79 13.74
N SER A 409 27.82 1.58 13.52
CA SER A 409 26.59 1.15 12.84
C SER A 409 26.62 1.33 11.32
N GLY A 410 27.73 1.83 10.78
CA GLY A 410 27.90 2.07 9.34
C GLY A 410 27.21 3.34 8.85
N VAL A 411 26.89 4.29 9.73
CA VAL A 411 26.21 5.56 9.39
C VAL A 411 27.17 6.73 9.63
N CYS A 412 27.10 7.77 8.80
CA CYS A 412 27.85 9.00 9.03
C CYS A 412 27.31 9.71 10.26
N ASP A 413 28.17 9.88 11.25
CA ASP A 413 27.90 10.53 12.54
C ASP A 413 29.00 11.55 12.85
N CYS A 414 28.79 12.43 13.83
CA CYS A 414 29.77 13.45 14.18
C CYS A 414 31.16 12.83 14.44
N SER A 415 32.14 13.22 13.63
CA SER A 415 33.55 12.94 13.91
C SER A 415 34.05 13.70 15.15
N VAL A 416 33.40 14.81 15.50
CA VAL A 416 33.73 15.71 16.62
C VAL A 416 32.86 15.44 17.85
N SER A 417 32.45 14.19 18.09
CA SER A 417 31.51 13.86 19.18
C SER A 417 32.08 14.25 20.56
N ARG A 418 31.52 15.32 21.14
CA ARG A 418 31.71 15.81 22.52
C ARG A 418 30.33 16.08 23.13
N GLU A 419 30.28 16.21 24.46
CA GLU A 419 29.11 16.79 25.13
C GLU A 419 28.79 18.14 24.47
N ASN A 420 27.52 18.35 24.09
CA ASN A 420 26.99 19.55 23.44
C ASN A 420 27.24 19.74 21.94
N VAL A 421 27.62 18.71 21.17
CA VAL A 421 27.64 18.76 19.70
C VAL A 421 26.74 17.67 19.11
N THR A 422 25.85 18.04 18.20
CA THR A 422 24.95 17.13 17.47
C THR A 422 24.99 17.43 15.98
N CYS A 423 25.05 16.42 15.14
CA CYS A 423 25.10 16.57 13.68
C CYS A 423 23.92 15.84 13.05
N ASP A 424 23.29 16.44 12.04
CA ASP A 424 22.25 15.81 11.23
C ASP A 424 22.76 15.60 9.81
N ILE A 425 22.93 14.34 9.42
CA ILE A 425 23.40 13.97 8.08
C ILE A 425 22.36 14.30 6.99
N ASN A 426 21.08 14.44 7.31
CA ASN A 426 20.05 14.74 6.31
C ASN A 426 20.11 16.19 5.85
N THR A 427 20.39 17.12 6.75
CA THR A 427 20.51 18.56 6.46
C THR A 427 21.96 19.02 6.31
N LEU A 428 22.93 18.16 6.67
CA LEU A 428 24.36 18.49 6.78
C LEU A 428 24.65 19.53 7.87
N ASP A 429 23.72 19.70 8.80
CA ASP A 429 23.82 20.70 9.86
C ASP A 429 24.59 20.16 11.07
N ILE A 430 25.36 21.05 11.67
CA ILE A 430 26.07 20.83 12.92
C ILE A 430 25.56 21.84 13.92
N THR A 431 25.10 21.32 15.06
CA THR A 431 24.63 22.13 16.17
C THR A 431 25.58 21.97 17.33
N HIS A 432 26.07 23.08 17.87
CA HIS A 432 26.82 23.06 19.12
C HIS A 432 26.22 24.04 20.13
N ASN A 433 26.42 23.77 21.42
CA ASN A 433 26.01 24.65 22.50
C ASN A 433 27.20 25.05 23.38
N GLY A 434 27.26 26.33 23.73
CA GLY A 434 28.33 26.92 24.53
C GLY A 434 29.42 27.60 23.70
N LEU A 435 30.46 28.07 24.40
CA LEU A 435 31.60 28.82 23.87
C LEU A 435 32.58 27.93 23.08
N LEU A 436 32.10 27.31 22.01
CA LEU A 436 32.90 26.48 21.11
C LEU A 436 32.94 27.10 19.71
N TRP A 437 34.01 26.81 18.98
CA TRP A 437 34.09 27.08 17.56
C TRP A 437 34.52 25.81 16.82
N ILE A 438 33.81 25.47 15.76
CA ILE A 438 34.08 24.30 14.92
C ILE A 438 34.34 24.78 13.50
N GLY A 439 35.47 24.37 12.92
CA GLY A 439 35.78 24.67 11.53
C GLY A 439 36.89 23.81 10.97
N THR A 440 37.28 24.08 9.72
CA THR A 440 38.29 23.31 8.99
C THR A 440 39.63 24.04 8.94
N TYR A 441 40.72 23.29 8.87
CA TYR A 441 42.06 23.85 8.64
C TYR A 441 42.32 24.05 7.15
N HIS A 442 42.70 25.27 6.77
CA HIS A 442 42.88 25.71 5.38
C HIS A 442 44.00 24.94 4.66
N THR A 443 43.68 24.17 3.62
CA THR A 443 44.63 23.69 2.62
C THR A 443 44.45 24.48 1.33
N SER A 444 44.88 25.75 1.28
CA SER A 444 45.11 26.58 0.07
C SER A 444 44.05 26.70 -1.06
N THR A 445 42.91 26.04 -1.01
CA THR A 445 41.82 26.12 -2.02
C THR A 445 40.48 26.41 -1.35
N PRO A 446 39.65 27.34 -1.88
CA PRO A 446 38.29 27.56 -1.41
C PRO A 446 37.44 26.30 -1.60
N PHE A 447 36.58 25.99 -0.64
CA PHE A 447 35.85 24.72 -0.59
C PHE A 447 34.59 24.76 -1.45
N ASN A 448 34.29 23.67 -2.15
CA ASN A 448 33.09 23.50 -2.98
C ASN A 448 32.17 22.48 -2.31
N ASP A 449 30.85 22.75 -2.25
CA ASP A 449 29.87 21.95 -1.48
C ASP A 449 29.76 20.48 -1.92
N ASN A 450 30.30 20.15 -3.10
CA ASN A 450 30.29 18.80 -3.67
C ASN A 450 31.61 18.02 -3.50
N GLU A 451 32.67 18.60 -2.91
CA GLU A 451 33.96 17.93 -2.75
C GLU A 451 34.11 17.25 -1.38
N THR A 452 34.09 15.91 -1.37
CA THR A 452 34.53 15.11 -0.22
C THR A 452 36.06 15.15 -0.14
N ASN A 453 36.62 16.10 0.60
CA ASN A 453 38.05 16.08 0.93
C ASN A 453 38.27 15.54 2.35
N PRO A 454 38.52 14.22 2.52
CA PRO A 454 38.68 13.59 3.84
C PRO A 454 39.92 14.09 4.62
N ASN A 455 40.77 14.94 4.02
CA ASN A 455 41.99 15.44 4.65
C ASN A 455 41.85 16.83 5.30
N ALA A 456 40.65 17.39 5.39
CA ALA A 456 40.42 18.63 6.14
C ALA A 456 40.44 18.32 7.65
N CYS A 457 41.48 18.79 8.35
CA CYS A 457 41.56 18.68 9.81
C CYS A 457 40.43 19.53 10.44
N ILE A 458 39.60 18.91 11.27
CA ILE A 458 38.52 19.59 11.99
C ILE A 458 39.07 20.06 13.32
N ILE A 459 38.93 21.36 13.58
CA ILE A 459 39.41 22.00 14.79
C ILE A 459 38.20 22.36 15.63
N ASN A 460 38.19 21.86 16.87
CA ASN A 460 37.26 22.25 17.91
C ASN A 460 38.07 22.96 19.01
N GLU A 461 37.81 24.25 19.20
CA GLU A 461 38.53 25.11 20.13
C GLU A 461 37.54 25.85 21.05
N ASP A 462 37.93 26.03 22.32
CA ASP A 462 37.18 26.85 23.26
C ASP A 462 37.30 28.32 22.84
N CYS A 463 36.17 28.93 22.50
CA CYS A 463 36.09 30.28 21.96
C CYS A 463 35.50 31.24 22.99
N LEU A 464 36.38 31.90 23.74
CA LEU A 464 35.99 32.61 24.96
C LEU A 464 35.26 33.95 24.76
N LEU A 465 35.40 34.61 23.59
CA LEU A 465 35.07 36.04 23.50
C LEU A 465 34.11 36.46 22.38
N TYR A 466 34.13 35.78 21.23
CA TYR A 466 33.43 36.25 20.02
C TYR A 466 32.51 35.20 19.39
N CYS A 467 32.38 34.04 20.02
CA CYS A 467 31.44 33.00 19.60
C CYS A 467 30.10 33.17 20.31
N SER A 468 29.03 32.71 19.66
CA SER A 468 27.71 32.70 20.25
C SER A 468 27.68 31.78 21.48
N PRO A 469 27.23 32.26 22.65
CA PRO A 469 27.03 31.40 23.82
C PRO A 469 25.75 30.57 23.74
N ASN A 470 24.84 30.88 22.80
CA ASN A 470 23.59 30.17 22.57
C ASN A 470 23.78 29.03 21.56
N PRO A 471 22.89 28.03 21.52
CA PRO A 471 22.92 26.98 20.50
C PRO A 471 22.92 27.57 19.10
N VAL A 472 23.91 27.18 18.29
CA VAL A 472 24.03 27.58 16.88
C VAL A 472 23.98 26.34 16.01
N THR A 473 23.17 26.40 14.96
CA THR A 473 23.10 25.40 13.89
C THR A 473 23.70 26.00 12.63
N PHE A 474 24.69 25.31 12.06
CA PHE A 474 25.42 25.79 10.89
C PHE A 474 25.91 24.66 9.99
N GLN A 475 26.29 25.01 8.76
CA GLN A 475 26.95 24.12 7.81
C GLN A 475 28.42 24.53 7.66
N PHE A 476 29.31 23.60 7.32
CA PHE A 476 30.75 23.90 7.19
C PHE A 476 31.10 24.98 6.15
N ASN A 477 30.25 25.25 5.16
CA ASN A 477 30.45 26.37 4.23
C ASN A 477 30.16 27.73 4.89
N HIS A 478 29.38 27.74 5.98
CA HIS A 478 28.89 28.93 6.67
C HIS A 478 29.37 28.99 8.13
N THR A 479 30.67 28.72 8.38
CA THR A 479 31.24 28.72 9.74
C THR A 479 31.11 30.05 10.49
N ASP A 480 30.97 31.17 9.77
CA ASP A 480 30.81 32.52 10.34
C ASP A 480 29.52 32.69 11.16
N THR A 481 28.51 31.84 10.94
CA THR A 481 27.25 31.84 11.71
C THR A 481 27.44 31.53 13.20
N GLN A 482 28.57 30.94 13.58
CA GLN A 482 28.96 30.68 14.97
C GLN A 482 29.38 31.95 15.72
N CYS A 483 29.55 33.08 15.02
CA CYS A 483 30.14 34.31 15.52
C CYS A 483 29.11 35.41 15.83
N VAL A 484 29.45 36.31 16.75
CA VAL A 484 28.64 37.50 17.09
C VAL A 484 29.30 38.80 16.61
N ASP A 485 28.55 39.91 16.61
CA ASP A 485 29.06 41.26 16.29
C ASP A 485 29.76 41.40 14.90
N ASN A 486 29.24 40.71 13.88
CA ASN A 486 29.80 40.65 12.51
C ASN A 486 31.26 40.17 12.47
N ARG A 487 31.66 39.39 13.47
CA ARG A 487 32.89 38.62 13.44
C ARG A 487 32.70 37.40 12.55
N GLY A 488 33.80 36.85 12.07
CA GLY A 488 33.84 35.65 11.27
C GLY A 488 35.23 35.03 11.28
N HIS A 489 35.40 34.03 10.41
CA HIS A 489 36.60 33.26 10.20
C HIS A 489 37.00 32.46 11.46
N ARG A 490 38.24 31.97 11.50
CA ARG A 490 38.73 31.11 12.58
C ARG A 490 38.52 31.75 13.95
N MET A 491 37.82 31.01 14.83
CA MET A 491 37.48 31.42 16.20
C MET A 491 36.83 32.82 16.28
N CYS A 492 36.14 33.25 15.23
CA CYS A 492 35.52 34.58 15.15
C CYS A 492 36.54 35.71 15.38
N GLY A 493 37.80 35.49 14.99
CA GLY A 493 38.90 36.40 15.26
C GLY A 493 38.92 37.64 14.34
N SER A 494 38.29 37.55 13.17
CA SER A 494 38.32 38.60 12.15
C SER A 494 36.93 39.21 11.92
N CYS A 495 36.87 40.36 11.26
CA CYS A 495 35.61 40.89 10.74
C CYS A 495 35.25 40.17 9.44
N THR A 496 33.95 39.94 9.22
CA THR A 496 33.46 39.42 7.94
C THR A 496 33.76 40.41 6.80
N GLU A 497 33.67 39.92 5.57
CA GLU A 497 33.96 40.74 4.40
C GLU A 497 33.09 42.03 4.39
N GLY A 498 33.70 43.16 4.01
CA GLY A 498 33.05 44.48 4.03
C GLY A 498 32.90 45.12 5.42
N HIS A 499 33.42 44.49 6.48
CA HIS A 499 33.40 45.03 7.83
C HIS A 499 34.82 45.29 8.38
N SER A 500 34.94 46.26 9.28
CA SER A 500 36.19 46.57 9.98
C SER A 500 35.93 46.91 11.44
N LEU A 501 36.98 46.88 12.27
CA LEU A 501 36.89 47.18 13.69
C LEU A 501 36.46 48.64 13.91
N LEU A 502 35.44 48.83 14.73
CA LEU A 502 35.02 50.15 15.17
C LEU A 502 36.04 50.72 16.16
N MET A 503 36.41 51.99 15.99
CA MET A 503 37.39 52.66 16.84
C MET A 503 36.96 52.62 18.32
N GLY A 504 37.79 52.05 19.19
CA GLY A 504 37.49 51.90 20.62
C GLY A 504 36.53 50.75 20.98
N SER A 505 36.20 49.87 20.03
CA SER A 505 35.30 48.73 20.24
C SER A 505 35.90 47.44 19.66
N ASN A 506 35.42 46.30 20.15
CA ASN A 506 35.71 44.97 19.62
C ASN A 506 34.66 44.51 18.58
N LYS A 507 33.72 45.37 18.21
CA LYS A 507 32.66 45.07 17.23
C LYS A 507 33.08 45.43 15.81
N CYS A 508 32.65 44.63 14.86
CA CYS A 508 32.87 44.89 13.44
C CYS A 508 31.71 45.71 12.87
N GLY A 509 32.03 46.90 12.40
CA GLY A 509 31.11 47.80 11.73
C GLY A 509 31.32 47.77 10.22
N GLN A 510 30.26 48.06 9.47
CA GLN A 510 30.32 48.11 8.02
C GLN A 510 31.28 49.22 7.56
N CYS A 511 32.17 48.89 6.64
CA CYS A 511 33.05 49.86 6.01
C CYS A 511 32.21 50.87 5.22
N HIS A 512 32.27 52.15 5.61
CA HIS A 512 31.60 53.22 4.87
C HIS A 512 32.47 53.68 3.70
N ASN A 513 31.84 54.22 2.65
CA ASN A 513 32.50 54.72 1.44
C ASN A 513 33.66 55.71 1.75
N ASN A 514 34.66 55.76 0.86
CA ASN A 514 35.88 56.60 0.98
C ASN A 514 35.62 58.07 1.38
N TYR A 515 34.47 58.64 1.02
CA TYR A 515 34.09 60.01 1.39
C TYR A 515 33.91 60.22 2.90
N MET A 516 33.38 59.25 3.64
CA MET A 516 33.23 59.35 5.10
C MET A 516 34.59 59.27 5.80
N MET A 517 35.51 58.45 5.29
CA MET A 517 36.88 58.37 5.82
C MET A 517 37.61 59.71 5.68
N ILE A 518 37.48 60.37 4.53
CA ILE A 518 38.07 61.71 4.29
C ILE A 518 37.45 62.75 5.23
N ALA A 519 36.13 62.70 5.47
CA ALA A 519 35.45 63.59 6.41
C ALA A 519 35.94 63.40 7.86
N TRP A 520 36.14 62.16 8.31
CA TRP A 520 36.72 61.87 9.63
C TRP A 520 38.17 62.37 9.74
N ILE A 521 39.01 62.15 8.74
CA ILE A 521 40.40 62.65 8.74
C ILE A 521 40.42 64.19 8.81
N ALA A 522 39.58 64.87 8.03
CA ALA A 522 39.47 66.32 8.06
C ALA A 522 38.97 66.83 9.43
N LEU A 523 37.97 66.17 10.01
CA LEU A 523 37.46 66.48 11.35
C LEU A 523 38.55 66.35 12.41
N PHE A 524 39.28 65.22 12.44
CA PHE A 524 40.34 65.00 13.41
C PHE A 524 41.52 65.95 13.22
N ALA A 525 41.86 66.32 11.97
CA ALA A 525 42.89 67.31 11.70
C ALA A 525 42.50 68.71 12.22
N VAL A 526 41.26 69.14 11.97
CA VAL A 526 40.75 70.43 12.44
C VAL A 526 40.61 70.45 13.97
N MET A 527 40.10 69.38 14.56
CA MET A 527 39.99 69.22 16.02
C MET A 527 41.36 69.17 16.68
N GLY A 528 42.35 68.53 16.06
CA GLY A 528 43.72 68.49 16.54
C GLY A 528 44.35 69.89 16.58
N VAL A 529 44.18 70.68 15.51
CA VAL A 529 44.67 72.07 15.46
C VAL A 529 43.93 72.95 16.47
N LEU A 530 42.60 72.83 16.57
CA LEU A 530 41.81 73.55 17.56
C LEU A 530 42.20 73.20 19.00
N LEU A 531 42.47 71.92 19.28
CA LEU A 531 42.95 71.46 20.58
C LEU A 531 44.30 72.10 20.91
N VAL A 532 45.23 72.14 19.95
CA VAL A 532 46.53 72.80 20.15
C VAL A 532 46.36 74.29 20.41
N VAL A 533 45.51 74.99 19.64
CA VAL A 533 45.20 76.41 19.86
C VAL A 533 44.54 76.65 21.23
N LEU A 534 43.63 75.77 21.65
CA LEU A 534 42.97 75.81 22.96
C LEU A 534 44.00 75.61 24.09
N LEU A 535 44.89 74.63 23.96
CA LEU A 535 45.95 74.36 24.95
C LEU A 535 46.90 75.56 25.09
N ILE A 536 47.24 76.23 23.98
CA ILE A 536 48.04 77.46 23.97
C ILE A 536 47.27 78.62 24.62
N ALA A 537 46.00 78.84 24.24
CA ALA A 537 45.18 79.94 24.77
C ALA A 537 44.90 79.80 26.28
N LEU A 538 44.78 78.57 26.77
CA LEU A 538 44.59 78.27 28.19
C LEU A 538 45.90 78.13 28.97
N ASN A 539 47.08 78.35 28.35
CA ASN A 539 48.41 78.17 28.95
C ASN A 539 48.59 76.79 29.62
N LEU A 540 47.89 75.76 29.13
CA LEU A 540 47.99 74.39 29.62
C LEU A 540 49.24 73.75 29.02
N THR A 541 50.39 74.00 29.64
CA THR A 541 51.66 73.37 29.27
C THR A 541 51.79 72.00 29.95
N VAL A 542 52.25 71.00 29.20
CA VAL A 542 52.44 69.61 29.69
C VAL A 542 53.43 69.56 30.87
N SER A 543 54.29 70.56 31.04
CA SER A 543 55.25 70.62 32.15
C SER A 543 54.77 71.44 33.36
N VAL A 544 53.72 72.26 33.26
CA VAL A 544 53.23 73.10 34.39
C VAL A 544 51.70 73.26 34.31
N GLY A 545 50.94 72.25 34.74
CA GLY A 545 49.48 72.35 34.86
C GLY A 545 48.72 71.04 35.09
N THR A 546 47.45 71.18 35.41
CA THR A 546 46.41 70.17 35.75
C THR A 546 46.35 68.92 34.86
N PHE A 547 46.91 68.99 33.65
CA PHE A 547 46.94 67.91 32.67
C PHE A 547 47.84 66.73 33.08
N ASN A 548 48.97 67.00 33.76
CA ASN A 548 49.85 65.95 34.26
C ASN A 548 49.17 65.16 35.40
N GLY A 549 48.33 65.82 36.20
CA GLY A 549 47.49 65.19 37.22
C GLY A 549 46.38 64.31 36.64
N LEU A 550 45.72 64.73 35.56
CA LEU A 550 44.70 63.95 34.85
C LEU A 550 45.29 62.75 34.09
N LEU A 551 46.46 62.91 33.45
CA LEU A 551 47.18 61.80 32.82
C LEU A 551 47.67 60.77 33.84
N PHE A 552 48.16 61.24 35.00
CA PHE A 552 48.53 60.37 36.11
C PHE A 552 47.31 59.63 36.69
N TYR A 553 46.17 60.32 36.83
CA TYR A 553 44.92 59.71 37.29
C TYR A 553 44.36 58.67 36.30
N ALA A 554 44.34 58.97 34.99
CA ALA A 554 43.86 58.07 33.95
C ALA A 554 44.71 56.79 33.85
N ASN A 555 46.03 56.91 33.94
CA ASN A 555 46.93 55.75 33.97
C ASN A 555 46.80 54.95 35.27
N MET A 556 46.51 55.57 36.42
CA MET A 556 46.20 54.85 37.66
C MET A 556 44.87 54.10 37.60
N SER A 557 43.84 54.64 36.93
CA SER A 557 42.54 53.96 36.81
C SER A 557 42.53 52.76 35.85
N ILE A 558 43.54 52.64 34.98
CA ILE A 558 43.72 51.48 34.07
C ILE A 558 44.49 50.35 34.77
N LEU A 559 45.15 50.62 35.90
CA LEU A 559 45.97 49.64 36.63
C LEU A 559 45.24 48.97 37.81
N PHE A 560 43.93 49.20 37.97
CA PHE A 560 43.08 48.53 38.97
C PHE A 560 41.96 47.72 38.33
#